data_AF-A0A6F8T9U4-F1
#
_entry.id   AF-A0A6F8T9U4-F1
#
_cell.length_a   1.000
_cell.length_b   1.000
_cell.length_c   1.000
_cell.angle_alpha   90.00
_cell.angle_beta   90.00
_cell.angle_gamma   90.00
#
_symmetry.space_group_name_H-M   'P 1'
#
loop_
_entity.id
_entity.type
_entity.pdbx_description
1 polymer ?
#
loop_
_entity_poly.entity_id
_entity_poly.type
_entity_poly.pdbx_seq_one_letter_code
_entity_poly.pdbx_strand_id
1 'polypeptide(L)'
;MGIWCTNLTPGISKMTELNNQQIGHLRNTITKMELVFNAIDEAVIWANKKGTIQWCNRAFDELIGVPHITLIGKNILEIFELMKIRPSDSSYEN
;
A
#
# COMPACT_ATOMS: atom_id res chain seq x y z
N MET A 1 46.68 -25.95 7.89
CA MET A 1 45.36 -26.50 7.53
C MET A 1 44.37 -25.35 7.55
N GLY A 2 44.10 -24.73 6.39
CA GLY A 2 43.23 -23.56 6.27
C GLY A 2 42.58 -23.58 4.90
N ILE A 3 41.29 -23.85 4.85
CA ILE A 3 40.52 -24.01 3.61
C ILE A 3 40.24 -22.61 3.03
N TRP A 4 40.61 -22.42 1.77
CA TRP A 4 40.38 -21.19 1.00
C TRP A 4 38.88 -20.93 0.79
N CYS A 5 38.36 -19.80 1.31
CA CYS A 5 37.02 -19.29 1.03
C CYS A 5 37.09 -18.02 0.16
N THR A 6 37.66 -18.10 -1.04
CA THR A 6 37.72 -16.93 -1.96
C THR A 6 36.75 -17.02 -3.13
N ASN A 7 36.07 -18.16 -3.33
CA ASN A 7 35.19 -18.39 -4.49
C ASN A 7 33.70 -18.14 -4.23
N LEU A 8 33.29 -17.75 -3.01
CA LEU A 8 31.89 -17.49 -2.64
C LEU A 8 31.46 -16.01 -2.76
N THR A 9 32.39 -15.08 -2.91
CA THR A 9 32.11 -13.64 -2.86
C THR A 9 31.48 -13.04 -4.13
N PRO A 10 31.84 -13.44 -5.38
CA PRO A 10 31.30 -12.77 -6.57
C PRO A 10 29.80 -13.04 -6.78
N GLY A 11 29.34 -14.25 -6.45
CA GLY A 11 27.93 -14.64 -6.55
C GLY A 11 27.04 -13.91 -5.56
N ILE A 12 27.51 -13.71 -4.31
CA ILE A 12 26.78 -12.96 -3.29
C ILE A 12 26.68 -11.49 -3.69
N SER A 13 27.78 -10.85 -4.13
CA SER A 13 27.75 -9.45 -4.58
C SER A 13 26.79 -9.23 -5.76
N LYS A 14 26.81 -10.12 -6.75
CA LYS A 14 25.89 -10.08 -7.89
C LYS A 14 24.43 -10.21 -7.45
N MET A 15 24.14 -11.15 -6.55
CA MET A 15 22.78 -11.35 -6.01
C MET A 15 22.30 -10.13 -5.19
N THR A 16 23.16 -9.57 -4.35
CA THR A 16 22.86 -8.37 -3.57
C THR A 16 22.56 -7.17 -4.48
N GLU A 17 23.32 -7.00 -5.56
CA GLU A 17 23.09 -5.91 -6.51
C GLU A 17 21.77 -6.07 -7.27
N LEU A 18 21.45 -7.29 -7.71
CA LEU A 18 20.16 -7.60 -8.34
C LEU A 18 18.98 -7.35 -7.39
N ASN A 19 19.08 -7.79 -6.13
CA ASN A 19 18.04 -7.53 -5.12
C ASN A 19 17.86 -6.03 -4.88
N ASN A 20 18.94 -5.26 -4.80
CA ASN A 20 18.87 -3.81 -4.63
C ASN A 20 18.19 -3.12 -5.83
N GLN A 21 18.48 -3.57 -7.05
CA GLN A 21 17.80 -3.09 -8.25
C GLN A 21 16.29 -3.41 -8.21
N GLN A 22 15.93 -4.65 -7.87
CA GLN A 22 14.52 -5.06 -7.74
C GLN A 22 13.78 -4.25 -6.67
N ILE A 23 14.39 -4.06 -5.50
CA ILE A 23 13.84 -3.20 -4.43
C ILE A 23 13.69 -1.76 -4.92
N GLY A 24 14.67 -1.24 -5.66
CA GLY A 24 14.60 0.09 -6.26
C GLY A 24 13.42 0.23 -7.22
N HIS A 25 13.20 -0.76 -8.09
CA HIS A 25 12.05 -0.79 -9.00
C HIS A 25 10.72 -0.85 -8.26
N LEU A 26 10.60 -1.70 -7.22
CA LEU A 26 9.39 -1.80 -6.40
C LEU A 26 9.08 -0.46 -5.71
N ARG A 27 10.09 0.16 -5.10
CA ARG A 27 9.94 1.49 -4.47
C ARG A 27 9.49 2.54 -5.47
N ASN A 28 10.11 2.60 -6.65
CA ASN A 28 9.72 3.57 -7.68
C ASN A 28 8.28 3.38 -8.14
N THR A 29 7.83 2.13 -8.31
CA THR A 29 6.45 1.82 -8.65
C THR A 29 5.48 2.28 -7.56
N ILE A 30 5.78 1.99 -6.28
CA ILE A 30 4.98 2.44 -5.15
C ILE A 30 4.90 3.96 -5.10
N THR A 31 6.03 4.66 -5.20
CA THR A 31 6.08 6.13 -5.18
C THR A 31 5.26 6.74 -6.32
N LYS A 32 5.33 6.18 -7.53
CA LYS A 32 4.50 6.64 -8.65
C LYS A 32 3.01 6.44 -8.39
N MET A 33 2.62 5.29 -7.82
CA MET A 33 1.23 5.04 -7.44
C MET A 33 0.76 6.04 -6.38
N GLU A 34 1.55 6.27 -5.33
CA GLU A 34 1.24 7.27 -4.29
C GLU A 34 1.04 8.67 -4.90
N LEU A 35 1.94 9.10 -5.79
CA LEU A 35 1.81 10.40 -6.46
C LEU A 35 0.55 10.49 -7.33
N VAL A 36 0.26 9.46 -8.13
CA VAL A 36 -0.91 9.43 -9.01
C VAL A 36 -2.20 9.47 -8.21
N PHE A 37 -2.35 8.60 -7.21
CA PHE A 37 -3.59 8.55 -6.44
C PHE A 37 -3.77 9.75 -5.49
N ASN A 38 -2.69 10.36 -5.01
CA ASN A 38 -2.77 11.58 -4.22
C ASN A 38 -3.02 12.84 -5.06
N ALA A 39 -2.89 12.76 -6.39
CA ALA A 39 -3.29 13.82 -7.30
C ALA A 39 -4.78 13.74 -7.70
N ILE A 40 -5.50 12.71 -7.25
CA ILE A 40 -6.95 12.56 -7.45
C ILE A 40 -7.66 13.30 -6.32
N ASP A 41 -8.57 14.20 -6.67
CA ASP A 41 -9.36 14.99 -5.73
C ASP A 41 -10.47 14.16 -5.07
N GLU A 42 -10.94 13.10 -5.73
CA GLU A 42 -11.87 12.14 -5.13
C GLU A 42 -11.19 11.19 -4.12
N ALA A 43 -11.92 10.90 -3.05
CA ALA A 43 -11.50 9.92 -2.05
C ALA A 43 -11.42 8.50 -2.65
N VAL A 44 -10.26 7.86 -2.53
CA VAL A 44 -10.00 6.49 -2.99
C VAL A 44 -9.60 5.62 -1.81
N ILE A 45 -10.26 4.46 -1.69
CA ILE A 45 -9.99 3.46 -0.66
C ILE A 45 -9.83 2.10 -1.31
N TRP A 46 -8.82 1.36 -0.85
CA TRP A 46 -8.69 -0.06 -1.13
C TRP A 46 -8.85 -0.85 0.17
N ALA A 47 -9.88 -1.68 0.23
CA ALA A 47 -10.10 -2.67 1.28
C ALA A 47 -10.03 -4.12 0.73
N ASN A 48 -9.72 -5.07 1.60
CA ASN A 48 -9.81 -6.50 1.26
C ASN A 48 -11.28 -6.97 1.24
N LYS A 49 -11.51 -8.26 0.90
CA LYS A 49 -12.86 -8.85 0.84
C LYS A 49 -13.64 -8.82 2.17
N LYS A 50 -12.96 -8.67 3.30
CA LYS A 50 -13.59 -8.55 4.62
C LYS A 50 -13.87 -7.09 5.00
N GLY A 51 -13.58 -6.14 4.12
CA GLY A 51 -13.72 -4.71 4.39
C GLY A 51 -12.54 -4.12 5.19
N THR A 52 -11.45 -4.86 5.41
CA THR A 52 -10.27 -4.29 6.08
C THR A 52 -9.54 -3.33 5.15
N ILE A 53 -9.38 -2.08 5.57
CA ILE A 53 -8.68 -1.04 4.81
C ILE A 53 -7.20 -1.43 4.68
N GLN A 54 -6.72 -1.48 3.45
CA GLN A 54 -5.31 -1.75 3.12
C GLN A 54 -4.58 -0.48 2.68
N TRP A 55 -5.29 0.46 2.07
CA TRP A 55 -4.72 1.73 1.61
C TRP A 55 -5.84 2.75 1.34
N CYS A 56 -5.53 4.04 1.47
CA CYS A 56 -6.37 5.13 0.99
C CYS A 56 -5.53 6.36 0.64
N ASN A 57 -6.07 7.22 -0.21
CA ASN A 57 -5.36 8.42 -0.68
C ASN A 57 -5.53 9.61 0.26
N ARG A 58 -4.77 10.67 0.01
CA ARG A 58 -4.85 11.94 0.73
C ARG A 58 -6.26 12.56 0.72
N ALA A 59 -6.99 12.50 -0.39
CA ALA A 59 -8.34 13.04 -0.45
C ALA A 59 -9.28 12.34 0.55
N PHE A 60 -9.07 11.04 0.82
CA PHE A 60 -9.79 10.35 1.87
C PHE A 60 -9.39 10.83 3.28
N ASP A 61 -8.10 11.10 3.55
CA ASP A 61 -7.67 11.70 4.82
C ASP A 61 -8.41 13.02 5.09
N GLU A 62 -8.52 13.86 4.05
CA GLU A 62 -9.20 15.15 4.11
C GLU A 62 -10.72 14.99 4.31
N LEU A 63 -11.32 13.97 3.70
CA LEU A 63 -12.74 13.65 3.85
C LEU A 63 -13.09 13.20 5.29
N ILE A 64 -12.27 12.34 5.89
CA ILE A 64 -12.50 11.82 7.25
C ILE A 64 -12.00 12.79 8.32
N GLY A 65 -11.02 13.62 8.00
CA GLY A 65 -10.32 14.49 8.95
C GLY A 65 -9.33 13.74 9.85
N VAL A 66 -8.91 12.53 9.47
CA VAL A 66 -7.89 11.76 10.20
C VAL A 66 -6.89 11.13 9.22
N PRO A 67 -5.62 10.97 9.61
CA PRO A 67 -4.62 10.36 8.73
C PRO A 67 -4.89 8.87 8.46
N HIS A 68 -4.74 8.44 7.20
CA HIS A 68 -4.95 7.05 6.75
C HIS A 68 -4.16 6.03 7.55
N ILE A 69 -2.97 6.39 8.06
CA ILE A 69 -2.15 5.47 8.87
C ILE A 69 -2.89 4.96 10.11
N THR A 70 -3.85 5.74 10.62
CA THR A 70 -4.71 5.35 11.75
C THR A 70 -5.89 4.47 11.33
N LEU A 71 -6.21 4.45 10.03
CA LEU A 71 -7.32 3.75 9.42
C LEU A 71 -6.92 2.38 8.86
N ILE A 72 -5.65 2.20 8.48
CA ILE A 72 -5.15 0.93 7.96
C ILE A 72 -5.40 -0.19 8.98
N GLY A 73 -5.97 -1.30 8.51
CA GLY A 73 -6.31 -2.45 9.36
C GLY A 73 -7.68 -2.38 10.03
N LYS A 74 -8.36 -1.23 10.03
CA LYS A 74 -9.75 -1.12 10.52
C LYS A 74 -10.75 -1.63 9.48
N ASN A 75 -11.95 -2.00 9.92
CA ASN A 75 -13.04 -2.30 8.99
C ASN A 75 -13.63 -1.00 8.43
N ILE A 76 -13.88 -0.95 7.13
CA ILE A 76 -14.46 0.21 6.45
C ILE A 76 -15.85 0.59 6.99
N LEU A 77 -16.63 -0.39 7.45
CA LEU A 77 -17.97 -0.16 8.01
C LEU A 77 -17.92 0.66 9.30
N GLU A 78 -16.90 0.44 10.15
CA GLU A 78 -16.69 1.23 11.38
C GLU A 78 -16.47 2.71 11.05
N ILE A 79 -15.83 2.99 9.90
CA ILE A 79 -15.54 4.36 9.47
C ILE A 79 -16.78 5.03 8.86
N PHE A 80 -17.58 4.29 8.10
CA PHE A 80 -18.83 4.80 7.52
C PHE A 80 -19.87 5.14 8.60
N GLU A 81 -19.92 4.37 9.68
CA GLU A 81 -20.74 4.68 10.84
C GLU A 81 -20.37 6.04 11.46
N LEU A 82 -19.07 6.35 11.58
CA LEU A 82 -18.59 7.65 12.08
C LEU A 82 -19.02 8.82 11.17
N MET A 83 -19.06 8.59 9.86
CA MET A 83 -19.48 9.61 8.89
C MET A 83 -21.01 9.73 8.75
N LYS A 84 -21.80 8.86 9.39
CA LYS A 84 -23.25 8.71 9.15
C LYS A 84 -23.60 8.47 7.67
N ILE A 85 -22.66 7.93 6.90
CA ILE A 85 -22.89 7.54 5.51
C ILE A 85 -23.53 6.15 5.54
N ARG A 86 -24.80 6.06 5.16
CA ARG A 86 -25.41 4.76 4.86
C ARG A 86 -24.87 4.31 3.50
N PRO A 87 -24.29 3.10 3.37
CA PRO A 87 -24.02 2.54 2.06
C PRO A 87 -25.33 2.53 1.28
N SER A 88 -25.37 3.18 0.12
CA SER A 88 -26.52 3.07 -0.77
C SER A 88 -26.66 1.60 -1.17
N ASP A 89 -27.85 1.03 -0.96
CA ASP A 89 -28.13 -0.39 -1.20
C ASP A 89 -27.54 -0.87 -2.53
N SER A 90 -26.80 -1.97 -2.43
CA SER A 90 -26.25 -2.84 -3.48
C SER A 90 -26.71 -2.55 -4.91
N SER A 91 -25.84 -1.97 -5.73
CA SER A 91 -25.91 -2.04 -7.20
C SER A 91 -24.72 -2.80 -7.82
N TYR A 92 -23.88 -3.45 -7.00
CA TYR A 92 -22.76 -4.29 -7.44
C TYR A 92 -23.11 -5.78 -7.34
N GLU A 93 -24.29 -6.15 -7.85
CA GLU A 93 -24.56 -7.50 -8.36
C GLU A 93 -24.87 -7.35 -9.84
N ASN A 94 -23.87 -7.64 -10.68
CA ASN A 94 -23.99 -8.14 -12.05
C ASN A 94 -22.68 -8.83 -12.42
#